data_AF-I1BTM9-F1
#
_entry.id   AF-I1BTM9-F1
#
_cell.length_a   1.000
_cell.length_b   1.000
_cell.length_c   1.000
_cell.angle_alpha   90.00
_cell.angle_beta   90.00
_cell.angle_gamma   90.00
#
_symmetry.space_group_name_H-M   'P 1'
#
loop_
_entity.id
_entity.type
_entity.pdbx_description
1 polymer ?
#
loop_
_entity_poly.entity_id
_entity_poly.type
_entity_poly.pdbx_seq_one_letter_code
_entity_poly.pdbx_strand_id
1 'polypeptide(L)'
;MSLILLILAYTLLASLFYVEYHYESRRATTTLETAGDDRGTTRLLFIVYFLVIVFSLLFVVLFDAGDTTTTSAYISWVGLPLMLMAIVLLRWTTLTNPFYLRSMSTTDDHYICTDGPYKTIRHPGYCAFLIAWTGFAIIFGNWISFLLIFMPIICVYLLRIQAEEQMMLDRFGVDYQQYMYETYRIIPFIF
;
A
#
# COMPACT_ATOMS: atom_id res chain seq x y z
N MET A 1 -23.98 5.50 7.22
CA MET A 1 -22.91 4.48 7.32
C MET A 1 -22.97 3.80 8.68
N SER A 2 -22.89 2.47 8.77
CA SER A 2 -23.02 1.77 10.07
C SER A 2 -21.72 1.87 10.88
N LEU A 3 -21.85 2.09 12.19
CA LEU A 3 -20.71 2.13 13.12
C LEU A 3 -19.87 0.85 13.05
N ILE A 4 -20.53 -0.31 12.88
CA ILE A 4 -19.88 -1.62 12.72
C ILE A 4 -18.93 -1.63 11.53
N LEU A 5 -19.38 -1.14 10.37
CA LEU A 5 -18.60 -1.14 9.15
C LEU A 5 -17.39 -0.20 9.26
N LEU A 6 -17.54 0.93 9.96
CA LEU A 6 -16.44 1.85 10.27
C LEU A 6 -15.39 1.19 11.18
N ILE A 7 -15.82 0.55 12.27
CA ILE A 7 -14.93 -0.16 13.21
C ILE A 7 -14.17 -1.26 12.47
N LEU A 8 -14.86 -2.06 11.65
CA LEU A 8 -14.23 -3.11 10.84
C LEU A 8 -13.21 -2.53 9.84
N ALA A 9 -13.53 -1.41 9.17
CA ALA A 9 -12.63 -0.75 8.24
C ALA A 9 -11.32 -0.32 8.92
N TYR A 10 -11.40 0.40 10.03
CA TYR A 10 -10.20 0.84 10.77
C TYR A 10 -9.45 -0.34 11.38
N THR A 11 -10.14 -1.39 11.81
CA THR A 11 -9.49 -2.61 12.34
C THR A 11 -8.72 -3.34 11.24
N LEU A 12 -9.31 -3.49 10.05
CA LEU A 12 -8.64 -4.10 8.90
C LEU A 12 -7.45 -3.25 8.45
N LEU A 13 -7.60 -1.93 8.41
CA LEU A 13 -6.51 -1.00 8.06
C LEU A 13 -5.36 -1.11 9.08
N ALA A 14 -5.66 -1.11 10.38
CA ALA A 14 -4.68 -1.27 11.44
C ALA A 14 -3.98 -2.64 11.37
N SER A 15 -4.74 -3.71 11.10
CA SER A 15 -4.15 -5.05 10.95
C SER A 15 -3.20 -5.15 9.76
N LEU A 16 -3.51 -4.47 8.65
CA LEU A 16 -2.65 -4.39 7.48
C LEU A 16 -1.34 -3.65 7.80
N PHE A 17 -1.40 -2.51 8.49
CA PHE A 17 -0.21 -1.82 9.00
C PHE A 17 0.58 -2.66 10.00
N TYR A 18 -0.10 -3.42 10.86
CA TYR A 18 0.53 -4.33 11.80
C TYR A 18 1.27 -5.47 11.09
N VAL A 19 0.70 -6.03 10.02
CA VAL A 19 1.37 -7.05 9.18
C VAL A 19 2.68 -6.50 8.63
N GLU A 20 2.64 -5.31 8.03
CA GLU A 20 3.82 -4.64 7.45
C GLU A 20 4.87 -4.35 8.53
N TYR A 21 4.47 -3.69 9.62
CA TYR A 21 5.35 -3.34 10.74
C TYR A 21 5.98 -4.57 11.41
N HIS A 22 5.20 -5.62 11.64
CA HIS A 22 5.71 -6.85 12.25
C HIS A 22 6.74 -7.55 11.36
N TYR A 23 6.58 -7.45 10.04
CA TYR A 23 7.56 -7.98 9.11
C TYR A 23 8.84 -7.14 9.11
N GLU A 24 8.73 -5.82 8.99
CA GLU A 24 9.86 -4.88 9.03
C GLU A 24 10.66 -4.99 10.32
N SER A 25 9.99 -4.93 11.48
CA SER A 25 10.66 -4.95 12.79
C SER A 25 11.45 -6.23 13.06
N ARG A 26 11.04 -7.37 12.48
CA ARG A 26 11.79 -8.62 12.59
C ARG A 26 13.07 -8.64 11.74
N ARG A 27 13.17 -7.83 10.69
CA ARG A 27 14.29 -7.83 9.74
C ARG A 27 15.18 -6.59 9.84
N ALA A 28 14.65 -5.46 10.32
CA ALA A 28 15.40 -4.22 10.55
C ALA A 28 16.56 -4.40 11.55
N THR A 29 16.46 -5.36 12.48
CA THR A 29 17.52 -5.63 13.46
C THR A 29 18.77 -6.28 12.86
N THR A 30 18.70 -6.79 11.61
CA THR A 30 19.80 -7.54 10.98
C THR A 30 20.53 -6.75 9.87
N THR A 31 19.97 -5.62 9.40
CA THR A 31 20.47 -4.90 8.22
C THR A 31 20.45 -3.37 8.41
N LEU A 32 21.04 -2.88 9.48
CA LEU A 32 21.30 -1.44 9.66
C LEU A 32 22.68 -1.06 9.09
N GLU A 33 22.91 -1.36 7.81
CA GLU A 33 23.74 -0.48 7.00
C GLU A 33 22.78 0.42 6.24
N THR A 34 22.62 1.65 6.73
CA THR A 34 21.77 2.67 6.14
C THR A 34 22.25 2.97 4.72
N ALA A 35 21.62 2.36 3.72
CA ALA A 35 21.94 2.53 2.30
C ALA A 35 20.83 3.31 1.59
N GLY A 36 21.16 4.53 1.16
CA GLY A 36 20.36 5.34 0.23
C GLY A 36 19.54 6.44 0.88
N ASP A 37 19.80 7.69 0.50
CA ASP A 37 18.95 8.84 0.81
C ASP A 37 17.52 8.53 0.34
N ASP A 38 16.62 8.19 1.27
CA ASP A 38 15.20 7.94 0.99
C ASP A 38 14.47 9.19 0.45
N ARG A 39 15.19 10.31 0.21
CA ARG A 39 14.70 11.59 -0.30
C ARG A 39 13.45 12.09 0.44
N GLY A 40 13.26 11.64 1.68
CA GLY A 40 12.09 11.90 2.50
C GLY A 40 10.78 11.23 2.02
N THR A 41 10.81 10.31 1.05
CA THR A 41 9.60 9.69 0.51
C THR A 41 8.87 8.83 1.55
N THR A 42 9.58 8.17 2.47
CA THR A 42 8.95 7.43 3.58
C THR A 42 8.25 8.37 4.54
N ARG A 43 8.86 9.53 4.82
CA ARG A 43 8.24 10.55 5.66
C ARG A 43 6.98 11.12 5.00
N LEU A 44 7.04 11.40 3.70
CA LEU A 44 5.88 11.85 2.92
C LEU A 44 4.74 10.82 2.95
N LEU A 45 5.06 9.53 2.82
CA LEU A 45 4.10 8.43 2.91
C LEU A 45 3.37 8.43 4.25
N PHE A 46 4.09 8.50 5.37
CA PHE A 46 3.48 8.55 6.70
C PHE A 46 2.64 9.82 6.90
N ILE A 47 3.11 10.96 6.41
CA ILE A 47 2.34 12.22 6.48
C ILE A 47 1.03 12.06 5.71
N VAL A 48 1.06 11.52 4.50
CA VAL A 48 -0.16 11.34 3.69
C VAL A 48 -1.10 10.33 4.33
N TYR A 49 -0.62 9.19 4.84
CA TYR A 49 -1.47 8.25 5.59
C TYR A 49 -2.12 8.90 6.80
N PHE A 50 -1.34 9.66 7.58
CA PHE A 50 -1.85 10.37 8.74
C PHE A 50 -2.93 11.38 8.35
N LEU A 51 -2.67 12.21 7.34
CA LEU A 51 -3.62 13.19 6.84
C LEU A 51 -4.90 12.53 6.32
N VAL A 52 -4.78 11.42 5.59
CA VAL A 52 -5.94 10.66 5.06
C VAL A 52 -6.78 10.08 6.19
N ILE A 53 -6.16 9.48 7.22
CA ILE A 53 -6.87 8.91 8.37
C ILE A 53 -7.55 10.01 9.21
N VAL A 54 -6.86 11.13 9.46
CA VAL A 54 -7.44 12.26 10.20
C VAL A 54 -8.59 12.86 9.41
N PHE A 55 -8.40 13.07 8.10
CA PHE A 55 -9.46 13.56 7.23
C PHE A 55 -10.66 12.62 7.20
N SER A 56 -10.45 11.30 7.11
CA SER A 56 -11.54 10.33 7.07
C SER A 56 -12.33 10.29 8.39
N LEU A 57 -11.67 10.49 9.53
CA LEU A 57 -12.33 10.64 10.83
C LEU A 57 -13.12 11.95 10.92
N LEU A 58 -12.50 13.08 10.54
CA LEU A 58 -13.15 14.39 10.54
C LEU A 58 -14.37 14.40 9.61
N PHE A 59 -14.28 13.75 8.45
CA PHE A 59 -15.38 13.63 7.51
C PHE A 59 -16.59 12.95 8.16
N VAL A 60 -16.38 11.85 8.89
CA VAL A 60 -17.46 11.14 9.60
C VAL A 60 -18.09 11.98 10.70
N VAL A 61 -17.27 12.75 11.44
CA VAL A 61 -17.75 13.59 12.55
C VAL A 61 -18.48 14.84 12.05
N LEU A 62 -17.97 15.50 11.02
CA LEU A 62 -18.48 16.78 10.52
C LEU A 62 -19.71 16.61 9.62
N PHE A 63 -19.76 15.53 8.84
CA PHE A 63 -20.79 15.33 7.83
C PHE A 63 -21.84 14.30 8.24
N ASP A 64 -22.01 14.05 9.56
CA ASP A 64 -22.92 13.08 10.18
C ASP A 64 -23.43 12.06 9.17
N ALA A 65 -22.69 10.96 9.00
CA ALA A 65 -22.83 10.01 7.89
C ALA A 65 -24.19 9.27 7.82
N GLY A 66 -25.25 9.82 8.41
CA GLY A 66 -26.65 9.50 8.25
C GLY A 66 -27.32 10.10 7.00
N ASP A 67 -26.80 11.17 6.39
CA ASP A 67 -27.51 11.88 5.30
C ASP A 67 -26.72 12.06 3.99
N THR A 68 -25.90 11.06 3.62
CA THR A 68 -25.28 11.05 2.29
C THR A 68 -26.27 10.52 1.25
N THR A 69 -26.93 11.46 0.58
CA THR A 69 -27.58 11.34 -0.72
C THR A 69 -26.99 10.21 -1.59
N THR A 70 -27.79 9.16 -1.78
CA THR A 70 -27.81 8.27 -2.97
C THR A 70 -26.52 7.52 -3.35
N THR A 71 -25.85 6.85 -2.41
CA THR A 71 -25.07 5.64 -2.76
C THR A 71 -25.55 4.49 -1.90
N SER A 72 -25.93 3.40 -2.57
CA SER A 72 -26.58 2.25 -1.94
C SER A 72 -25.70 1.66 -0.83
N ALA A 73 -26.24 1.48 0.38
CA ALA A 73 -25.53 0.92 1.52
C ALA A 73 -24.82 -0.41 1.22
N TYR A 74 -25.26 -1.13 0.19
CA TYR A 74 -24.65 -2.36 -0.30
C TYR A 74 -23.24 -2.16 -0.90
N ILE A 75 -22.93 -1.00 -1.47
CA ILE A 75 -21.61 -0.72 -2.09
C ILE A 75 -20.53 -0.62 -1.01
N SER A 76 -20.83 -0.01 0.14
CA SER A 76 -19.87 0.09 1.26
C SER A 76 -19.39 -1.28 1.75
N TRP A 77 -20.24 -2.31 1.70
CA TRP A 77 -19.88 -3.67 2.11
C TRP A 77 -18.86 -4.33 1.18
N VAL A 78 -18.73 -3.88 -0.08
CA VAL A 78 -17.72 -4.37 -1.03
C VAL A 78 -16.30 -3.95 -0.60
N GLY A 79 -16.16 -2.89 0.20
CA GLY A 79 -14.84 -2.47 0.67
C GLY A 79 -14.17 -3.46 1.64
N LEU A 80 -14.94 -4.15 2.48
CA LEU A 80 -14.40 -5.13 3.43
C LEU A 80 -13.69 -6.32 2.76
N PRO A 81 -14.29 -7.04 1.78
CA PRO A 81 -13.60 -8.12 1.10
C PRO A 81 -12.37 -7.64 0.31
N LEU A 82 -12.38 -6.41 -0.22
CA LEU A 82 -11.18 -5.82 -0.84
C LEU A 82 -10.06 -5.65 0.18
N MET A 83 -10.35 -5.10 1.36
CA MET A 83 -9.36 -4.95 2.43
C MET A 83 -8.84 -6.30 2.94
N LEU A 84 -9.69 -7.33 3.03
CA LEU A 84 -9.25 -8.69 3.36
C LEU A 84 -8.32 -9.27 2.28
N MET A 85 -8.68 -9.12 1.00
CA MET A 85 -7.84 -9.52 -0.13
C MET A 85 -6.47 -8.83 -0.09
N ALA A 86 -6.44 -7.54 0.26
CA ALA A 86 -5.21 -6.79 0.44
C ALA A 86 -4.32 -7.38 1.55
N ILE A 87 -4.89 -7.74 2.70
CA ILE A 87 -4.12 -8.36 3.80
C ILE A 87 -3.52 -9.69 3.35
N VAL A 88 -4.29 -10.51 2.63
CA VAL A 88 -3.82 -11.80 2.09
C VAL A 88 -2.68 -11.59 1.10
N LEU A 89 -2.83 -10.65 0.16
CA LEU A 89 -1.79 -10.33 -0.83
C LEU A 89 -0.53 -9.78 -0.17
N LEU A 90 -0.66 -8.92 0.84
CA LEU A 90 0.47 -8.39 1.60
C LEU A 90 1.19 -9.52 2.36
N ARG A 91 0.43 -10.43 2.99
CA ARG A 91 1.00 -11.61 3.64
C ARG A 91 1.75 -12.49 2.65
N TRP A 92 1.19 -12.78 1.49
CA TRP A 92 1.89 -13.54 0.45
C TRP A 92 3.17 -12.84 0.00
N THR A 93 3.10 -11.53 -0.27
CA THR A 93 4.23 -10.69 -0.65
C THR A 93 5.37 -10.75 0.37
N THR A 94 5.05 -10.56 1.65
CA THR A 94 6.04 -10.56 2.74
C THR A 94 6.64 -11.95 2.96
N LEU A 95 5.87 -13.03 2.82
CA LEU A 95 6.40 -14.39 2.96
C LEU A 95 7.31 -14.80 1.80
N THR A 96 7.07 -14.27 0.60
CA THR A 96 7.85 -14.62 -0.60
C THR A 96 9.15 -13.83 -0.70
N ASN A 97 9.15 -12.53 -0.40
CA ASN A 97 10.34 -11.71 -0.55
C ASN A 97 11.06 -11.47 0.79
N PRO A 98 12.23 -12.09 1.01
CA PRO A 98 13.01 -11.88 2.22
C PRO A 98 13.57 -10.45 2.36
N PHE A 99 13.71 -9.69 1.28
CA PHE A 99 14.18 -8.30 1.30
C PHE A 99 13.03 -7.29 1.28
N TYR A 100 11.79 -7.72 1.49
CA TYR A 100 10.68 -6.78 1.61
C TYR A 100 10.92 -5.87 2.83
N LEU A 101 11.32 -4.63 2.55
CA LEU A 101 11.57 -3.58 3.52
C LEU A 101 10.88 -2.32 3.00
N ARG A 102 10.21 -1.61 3.89
CA ARG A 102 9.66 -0.29 3.56
C ARG A 102 10.79 0.69 3.32
N SER A 103 11.89 0.64 4.07
CA SER A 103 13.06 1.48 3.80
C SER A 103 13.77 0.98 2.54
N MET A 104 14.08 1.89 1.62
CA MET A 104 15.07 1.66 0.56
C MET A 104 16.39 1.28 1.24
N SER A 105 16.78 0.01 1.13
CA SER A 105 18.02 -0.51 1.68
C SER A 105 18.45 -1.67 0.80
N THR A 106 19.72 -1.68 0.41
CA THR A 106 20.33 -2.79 -0.31
C THR A 106 21.47 -3.33 0.54
N THR A 107 21.42 -4.62 0.85
CA THR A 107 22.55 -5.36 1.44
C THR A 107 23.36 -5.99 0.31
N ASP A 108 24.61 -6.37 0.56
CA ASP A 108 25.42 -7.07 -0.44
C ASP A 108 24.83 -8.39 -0.93
N ASP A 109 24.03 -9.06 -0.09
CA ASP A 109 23.31 -10.29 -0.44
C ASP A 109 21.94 -10.07 -1.11
N HIS A 110 21.55 -8.82 -1.39
CA HIS A 110 20.24 -8.51 -2.00
C HIS A 110 20.19 -9.08 -3.42
N TYR A 111 19.18 -9.91 -3.71
CA TYR A 111 18.84 -10.39 -5.05
C TYR A 111 17.42 -9.98 -5.46
N ILE A 112 17.16 -9.96 -6.77
CA ILE A 112 15.82 -9.68 -7.31
C ILE A 112 14.91 -10.88 -7.03
N CYS A 113 13.93 -10.71 -6.15
CA CYS A 113 12.91 -11.74 -5.91
C CYS A 113 11.96 -11.82 -7.10
N THR A 114 11.89 -12.99 -7.74
CA THR A 114 11.01 -13.25 -8.91
C THR A 114 9.96 -14.34 -8.63
N ASP A 115 9.82 -14.74 -7.36
CA ASP A 115 8.90 -15.80 -6.92
C ASP A 115 7.52 -15.26 -6.52
N GLY A 116 6.53 -16.17 -6.48
CA GLY A 116 5.18 -15.86 -6.01
C GLY A 116 4.54 -14.68 -6.76
N PRO A 117 4.06 -13.62 -6.08
CA PRO A 117 3.41 -12.50 -6.74
C PRO A 117 4.40 -11.66 -7.57
N TYR A 118 5.70 -11.70 -7.24
CA TYR A 118 6.75 -10.98 -7.96
C TYR A 118 7.01 -11.50 -9.37
N LYS A 119 6.52 -12.70 -9.70
CA LYS A 119 6.60 -13.24 -11.06
C LYS A 119 5.76 -12.46 -12.06
N THR A 120 4.72 -11.76 -11.59
CA THR A 120 3.78 -11.03 -12.44
C THR A 120 3.82 -9.52 -12.19
N ILE A 121 3.97 -9.11 -10.92
CA ILE A 121 3.89 -7.71 -10.50
C ILE A 121 5.14 -7.38 -9.69
N ARG A 122 5.90 -6.34 -10.07
CA ARG A 122 7.13 -5.93 -9.36
C ARG A 122 6.88 -5.36 -7.97
N HIS A 123 5.73 -4.70 -7.80
CA HIS A 123 5.36 -3.98 -6.58
C HIS A 123 4.08 -4.53 -5.92
N PRO A 124 4.04 -5.83 -5.55
CA PRO A 124 2.81 -6.46 -5.06
C PRO A 124 2.42 -5.96 -3.66
N GLY A 125 3.37 -5.46 -2.86
CA GLY A 125 3.08 -4.77 -1.60
C GLY A 125 2.30 -3.48 -1.81
N TYR A 126 2.76 -2.61 -2.72
CA TYR A 126 2.02 -1.39 -3.09
C TYR A 126 0.66 -1.72 -3.70
N CYS A 127 0.56 -2.78 -4.50
CA CYS A 127 -0.70 -3.28 -5.03
C CYS A 127 -1.68 -3.65 -3.89
N ALA A 128 -1.21 -4.42 -2.89
CA ALA A 128 -2.00 -4.76 -1.71
C ALA A 128 -2.50 -3.51 -0.97
N PHE A 129 -1.60 -2.55 -0.74
CA PHE A 129 -1.99 -1.29 -0.10
C PHE A 129 -2.99 -0.47 -0.92
N LEU A 130 -2.84 -0.39 -2.25
CA LEU A 130 -3.81 0.30 -3.10
C LEU A 130 -5.18 -0.36 -3.05
N ILE A 131 -5.24 -1.69 -3.06
CA ILE A 131 -6.49 -2.44 -2.88
C ILE A 131 -7.12 -2.10 -1.52
N ALA A 132 -6.31 -2.05 -0.44
CA ALA A 132 -6.79 -1.70 0.89
C ALA A 132 -7.35 -0.28 0.96
N TRP A 133 -6.64 0.70 0.43
CA TRP A 133 -7.10 2.10 0.39
C TRP A 133 -8.32 2.27 -0.49
N THR A 134 -8.42 1.54 -1.60
CA THR A 134 -9.61 1.51 -2.46
C THR A 134 -10.81 0.97 -1.69
N GLY A 135 -10.65 -0.17 -1.00
CA GLY A 135 -11.71 -0.74 -0.17
C GLY A 135 -12.11 0.18 0.99
N PHE A 136 -11.13 0.78 1.66
CA PHE A 136 -11.36 1.76 2.72
C PHE A 136 -12.13 2.98 2.20
N ALA A 137 -11.82 3.47 1.01
CA ALA A 137 -12.48 4.62 0.42
C ALA A 137 -13.93 4.30 -0.04
N ILE A 138 -14.16 3.10 -0.59
CA ILE A 138 -15.50 2.59 -0.98
C ILE A 138 -16.44 2.50 0.22
N ILE A 139 -15.91 2.16 1.40
CA ILE A 139 -16.67 2.05 2.65
C ILE A 139 -17.43 3.35 2.97
N PHE A 140 -16.81 4.52 2.70
CA PHE A 140 -17.45 5.83 2.92
C PHE A 140 -18.64 6.09 2.00
N GLY A 141 -18.80 5.31 0.92
CA GLY A 141 -19.98 5.37 0.04
C GLY A 141 -20.15 6.73 -0.66
N ASN A 142 -19.09 7.51 -0.80
CA ASN A 142 -19.15 8.85 -1.38
C ASN A 142 -17.95 9.08 -2.32
N TRP A 143 -18.21 9.54 -3.53
CA TRP A 143 -17.16 9.71 -4.56
C TRP A 143 -16.17 10.82 -4.20
N ILE A 144 -16.59 11.83 -3.44
CA ILE A 144 -15.70 12.87 -2.91
C ILE A 144 -14.73 12.25 -1.91
N SER A 145 -15.22 11.47 -0.94
CA SER A 145 -14.38 10.73 0.00
C SER A 145 -13.45 9.77 -0.74
N PHE A 146 -13.96 9.11 -1.79
CA PHE A 146 -13.15 8.23 -2.63
C PHE A 146 -11.96 8.96 -3.24
N LEU A 147 -12.20 10.07 -3.92
CA LEU A 147 -11.14 10.85 -4.57
C LEU A 147 -10.15 11.42 -3.56
N LEU A 148 -10.64 11.94 -2.42
CA LEU A 148 -9.80 12.55 -1.40
C LEU A 148 -8.93 11.53 -0.64
N ILE A 149 -9.37 10.28 -0.52
CA ILE A 149 -8.58 9.19 0.04
C ILE A 149 -7.63 8.61 -1.02
N PHE A 150 -8.15 8.28 -2.20
CA PHE A 150 -7.42 7.50 -3.20
C PHE A 150 -6.36 8.33 -3.94
N MET A 151 -6.65 9.57 -4.34
CA MET A 151 -5.74 10.38 -5.16
C MET A 151 -4.40 10.70 -4.46
N PRO A 152 -4.37 11.16 -3.19
CA PRO A 152 -3.10 11.42 -2.51
C PRO A 152 -2.25 10.16 -2.37
N ILE A 153 -2.89 9.01 -2.11
CA ILE A 153 -2.22 7.72 -1.92
C ILE A 153 -1.55 7.27 -3.22
N ILE A 154 -2.29 7.23 -4.34
CA ILE A 154 -1.72 6.80 -5.62
C ILE A 154 -0.58 7.74 -6.05
N CYS A 155 -0.71 9.05 -5.84
CA CYS A 155 0.34 10.01 -6.17
C CYS A 155 1.64 9.73 -5.40
N VAL A 156 1.57 9.53 -4.08
CA VAL A 156 2.78 9.24 -3.29
C VAL A 156 3.38 7.88 -3.66
N TYR A 157 2.55 6.89 -3.97
CA TYR A 157 3.05 5.56 -4.34
C TYR A 157 3.78 5.59 -5.66
N LEU A 158 3.28 6.32 -6.65
CA LEU A 158 3.96 6.48 -7.93
C LEU A 158 5.34 7.12 -7.77
N LEU A 159 5.44 8.17 -6.94
CA LEU A 159 6.73 8.82 -6.64
C LEU A 159 7.70 7.85 -5.95
N ARG A 160 7.20 7.07 -5.00
CA ARG A 160 8.01 6.14 -4.22
C ARG A 160 8.47 4.94 -5.05
N ILE A 161 7.59 4.38 -5.86
CA ILE A 161 7.91 3.28 -6.79
C ILE A 161 8.98 3.73 -7.79
N GLN A 162 8.90 4.97 -8.30
CA GLN A 162 9.95 5.50 -9.19
C GLN A 162 11.31 5.59 -8.48
N ALA A 163 11.34 6.05 -7.23
CA ALA A 163 12.57 6.10 -6.44
C ALA A 163 13.13 4.69 -6.18
N GLU A 164 12.27 3.73 -5.84
CA GLU A 164 12.64 2.34 -5.58
C GLU A 164 13.14 1.63 -6.84
N GLU A 165 12.46 1.80 -7.98
CA GLU A 165 12.93 1.26 -9.27
C GLU A 165 14.26 1.88 -9.69
N GLN A 166 14.49 3.17 -9.46
CA GLN A 166 15.79 3.80 -9.74
C GLN A 166 16.89 3.20 -8.85
N MET A 167 16.64 3.01 -7.56
CA MET A 167 17.60 2.35 -6.66
C MET A 167 17.93 0.92 -7.13
N MET A 168 16.92 0.16 -7.57
CA MET A 168 17.11 -1.19 -8.09
C MET A 168 17.88 -1.18 -9.41
N LEU A 169 17.63 -0.23 -10.31
CA LEU A 169 18.40 -0.04 -11.54
C LEU A 169 19.85 0.35 -11.26
N ASP A 170 20.09 1.24 -10.30
CA ASP A 170 21.44 1.66 -9.91
C ASP A 170 22.24 0.49 -9.30
N ARG A 171 21.57 -0.44 -8.61
CA ARG A 171 22.21 -1.61 -7.99
C ARG A 171 22.39 -2.80 -8.94
N PHE A 172 21.35 -3.16 -9.68
CA PHE A 172 21.28 -4.41 -10.47
C PHE A 172 21.37 -4.19 -11.98
N GLY A 173 21.27 -2.94 -12.46
CA GLY A 173 21.44 -2.59 -13.86
C GLY A 173 20.56 -3.40 -14.81
N VAL A 174 21.21 -4.15 -15.71
CA VAL A 174 20.57 -4.90 -16.79
C VAL A 174 19.65 -6.00 -16.28
N ASP A 175 19.99 -6.66 -15.17
CA ASP A 175 19.17 -7.76 -14.63
C ASP A 175 17.80 -7.25 -14.17
N TYR A 176 17.76 -6.07 -13.55
CA TYR A 176 16.51 -5.44 -13.17
C TYR A 176 15.75 -4.89 -14.39
N GLN A 177 16.44 -4.38 -15.40
CA GLN A 177 15.79 -4.01 -16.66
C GLN A 177 15.09 -5.20 -17.32
N GLN A 178 15.73 -6.37 -17.36
CA GLN A 178 15.11 -7.58 -17.89
C GLN A 178 13.88 -7.97 -17.06
N TYR A 179 14.00 -7.97 -15.74
CA TYR A 179 12.87 -8.20 -14.86
C TYR A 179 11.72 -7.22 -15.10
N MET A 180 12.02 -5.95 -15.39
CA MET A 180 11.01 -4.94 -15.75
C MET A 180 10.26 -5.25 -17.05
N TYR A 181 10.87 -5.93 -18.02
CA TYR A 181 10.20 -6.34 -19.25
C TYR A 181 9.26 -7.54 -19.06
N GLU A 182 9.54 -8.39 -18.07
CA GLU A 182 8.80 -9.64 -17.84
C GLU A 182 7.61 -9.46 -16.87
N THR A 183 7.45 -8.27 -16.29
CA THR A 183 6.48 -8.01 -15.22
C THR A 183 5.71 -6.70 -15.41
N TYR A 184 4.58 -6.57 -14.70
CA TYR A 184 3.83 -5.32 -14.57
C TYR A 184 4.29 -4.54 -13.34
N ARG A 185 4.05 -3.23 -13.30
CA ARG A 185 4.48 -2.43 -12.15
C ARG A 185 3.59 -2.69 -10.93
N ILE A 186 2.27 -2.51 -11.05
CA ILE A 186 1.30 -2.63 -9.93
C ILE A 186 0.02 -3.36 -10.36
N ILE A 187 -0.56 -3.02 -11.51
CA ILE A 187 -1.85 -3.51 -11.99
C ILE A 187 -1.63 -4.19 -13.34
N PRO A 188 -1.85 -5.51 -13.46
CA PRO A 188 -1.74 -6.20 -14.73
C PRO A 188 -2.52 -5.49 -15.85
N PHE A 189 -1.89 -5.32 -17.01
CA PHE A 189 -2.48 -4.74 -18.23
C PHE A 189 -2.82 -3.24 -18.20
N ILE A 190 -2.65 -2.55 -17.08
CA ILE A 190 -2.87 -1.09 -16.99
C ILE A 190 -1.55 -0.39 -16.64
N PHE A 191 -0.78 -0.98 -15.72
CA PHE A 191 0.42 -0.36 -15.15
C PHE A 191 1.39 -1.38 -14.55
#